data_AF-A0A5D6XPF7-F1
#
_entry.id   AF-A0A5D6XPF7-F1
#
_cell.length_a   1.000
_cell.length_b   1.000
_cell.length_c   1.000
_cell.angle_alpha   90.00
_cell.angle_beta   90.00
_cell.angle_gamma   90.00
#
_symmetry.space_group_name_H-M   'P 1'
#
loop_
_entity.id
_entity.type
_entity.pdbx_description
1 polymer ?
#
loop_
_entity_poly.entity_id
_entity_poly.type
_entity_poly.pdbx_seq_one_letter_code
_entity_poly.pdbx_strand_id
1 'polypeptide(L)'
;MDFASDMSGVSGDAAEPLAPPRVLSQAQIDEFMREGVLVVPNVLSPAEVAAARAGLHGELAKYGVNHDDLEHTGQHLKQLSSTGGAGGILDLFYPSWRLRVAEHAGVFAAMTDLWSATYATSHPDFAHPHGPFDGKRGYMYINRVCYRVPDVVSRRHGAAKARPLQRSLTPHLDCCPAHPFASGKAVPRWRPIQCLTVLTDNLAPDTGGFEAVRGFHKEFASYFADAATARAGAGAAAGVGAGRPQVCLGDFSPLRMAEDRDVIARFAHVGAAAGSAIFFDWRVPHANSYRHAGAAPREVVYTGFLPDVALNRAYVREQLRRYARRLLPADHWQKGDADARVAEHFSAHHFSALGSRLIGLYPW
;
A
#
# COMPACT_ATOMS: atom_id res chain seq x y z
N MET A 1 21.86 -11.61 22.41
CA MET A 1 22.67 -10.63 21.64
C MET A 1 22.02 -9.28 21.84
N ASP A 2 22.79 -8.32 22.36
CA ASP A 2 22.32 -6.99 22.70
C ASP A 2 21.88 -6.22 21.46
N PHE A 3 20.56 -6.09 21.26
CA PHE A 3 19.95 -5.29 20.19
C PHE A 3 20.28 -3.79 20.30
N ALA A 4 20.78 -3.32 21.45
CA ALA A 4 21.00 -1.92 21.73
C ALA A 4 22.25 -1.30 21.06
N SER A 5 23.21 -2.12 20.59
CA SER A 5 24.52 -1.61 20.14
C SER A 5 24.61 -1.16 18.68
N ASP A 6 23.60 -1.41 17.83
CA ASP A 6 23.63 -1.11 16.38
C ASP A 6 22.52 -0.13 15.92
N MET A 7 21.97 0.68 16.85
CA MET A 7 20.86 1.61 16.59
C MET A 7 21.33 3.06 16.29
N SER A 8 22.59 3.25 15.87
CA SER A 8 23.13 4.59 15.58
C SER A 8 22.28 5.29 14.51
N GLY A 9 21.64 6.40 14.88
CA GLY A 9 20.83 7.23 13.96
C GLY A 9 19.31 6.98 13.98
N VAL A 10 18.81 6.09 14.83
CA VAL A 10 17.37 5.98 15.13
C VAL A 10 17.07 6.73 16.42
N SER A 11 16.18 7.71 16.39
CA SER A 11 15.73 8.44 17.58
C SER A 11 14.21 8.54 17.63
N GLY A 12 13.67 8.61 18.85
CA GLY A 12 12.25 8.82 19.06
C GLY A 12 11.86 8.91 20.53
N ASP A 13 10.65 9.37 20.79
CA ASP A 13 10.18 9.64 22.15
C ASP A 13 9.77 8.35 22.88
N ALA A 14 10.32 8.16 24.08
CA ALA A 14 9.98 7.03 24.96
C ALA A 14 8.65 7.21 25.72
N ALA A 15 8.08 8.42 25.75
CA ALA A 15 6.83 8.71 26.47
C ALA A 15 5.66 7.91 25.89
N GLU A 16 4.77 7.33 26.70
CA GLU A 16 3.62 6.57 26.20
C GLU A 16 2.75 7.39 25.25
N PRO A 17 2.35 6.84 24.08
CA PRO A 17 1.45 7.54 23.19
C PRO A 17 0.07 7.61 23.82
N LEU A 18 -0.64 8.71 23.57
CA LEU A 18 -2.06 8.77 23.86
C LEU A 18 -2.79 7.66 23.10
N ALA A 19 -3.72 6.98 23.77
CA ALA A 19 -4.57 6.00 23.13
C ALA A 19 -5.27 6.64 21.91
N PRO A 20 -5.26 5.99 20.72
CA PRO A 20 -5.90 6.55 19.55
C PRO A 20 -7.40 6.77 19.80
N PRO A 21 -7.91 8.01 19.69
CA PRO A 21 -9.32 8.28 19.88
C PRO A 21 -10.14 7.61 18.77
N ARG A 22 -11.44 7.39 19.02
CA ARG A 22 -12.37 7.05 17.94
C ARG A 22 -12.57 8.28 17.06
N VAL A 23 -12.33 8.14 15.76
CA VAL A 23 -12.44 9.19 14.74
C VAL A 23 -13.45 8.84 13.65
N LEU A 24 -13.77 7.55 13.48
CA LEU A 24 -14.78 7.11 12.52
C LEU A 24 -16.19 7.07 13.16
N SER A 25 -17.13 7.66 12.44
CA SER A 25 -18.56 7.51 12.71
C SER A 25 -19.01 6.06 12.48
N GLN A 26 -20.15 5.68 13.07
CA GLN A 26 -20.72 4.35 12.83
C GLN A 26 -21.06 4.12 11.35
N ALA A 27 -21.60 5.14 10.67
CA ALA A 27 -21.92 5.05 9.24
C ALA A 27 -20.69 4.75 8.37
N GLN A 28 -19.52 5.31 8.69
CA GLN A 28 -18.27 5.01 7.98
C GLN A 28 -17.78 3.59 8.24
N ILE A 29 -17.91 3.11 9.48
CA ILE A 29 -17.60 1.71 9.84
C ILE A 29 -18.52 0.78 9.06
N ASP A 30 -19.82 1.04 9.06
CA ASP A 30 -20.82 0.23 8.35
C ASP A 30 -20.58 0.25 6.84
N GLU A 31 -20.15 1.39 6.27
CA GLU A 31 -19.72 1.49 4.88
C GLU A 31 -18.52 0.56 4.61
N PHE A 32 -17.47 0.61 5.44
CA PHE A 32 -16.32 -0.28 5.26
C PHE A 32 -16.70 -1.76 5.40
N MET A 33 -17.55 -2.10 6.38
CA MET A 33 -18.06 -3.47 6.57
C MET A 33 -18.82 -3.96 5.32
N ARG A 34 -19.60 -3.07 4.69
CA ARG A 34 -20.40 -3.39 3.50
C ARG A 34 -19.56 -3.46 2.22
N GLU A 35 -18.69 -2.48 2.01
CA GLU A 35 -18.01 -2.21 0.74
C GLU A 35 -16.55 -2.68 0.72
N GLY A 36 -15.93 -2.94 1.87
CA GLY A 36 -14.50 -3.28 1.98
C GLY A 36 -13.58 -2.14 1.55
N VAL A 37 -14.12 -0.95 1.30
CA VAL A 37 -13.41 0.26 0.85
C VAL A 37 -14.05 1.45 1.55
N LEU A 38 -13.23 2.34 2.12
CA LEU A 38 -13.68 3.56 2.78
C LEU A 38 -12.72 4.71 2.43
N VAL A 39 -13.29 5.88 2.11
CA VAL A 39 -12.55 7.13 2.01
C VAL A 39 -12.84 7.97 3.24
N VAL A 40 -11.80 8.32 3.99
CA VAL A 40 -11.90 9.22 5.14
C VAL A 40 -11.34 10.57 4.72
N PRO A 41 -12.18 11.61 4.59
CA PRO A 41 -11.74 12.93 4.16
C PRO A 41 -10.99 13.67 5.27
N ASN A 42 -10.17 14.65 4.88
CA ASN A 42 -9.54 15.61 5.79
C ASN A 42 -8.76 14.98 6.96
N VAL A 43 -8.10 13.84 6.73
CA VAL A 43 -7.27 13.20 7.74
C VAL A 43 -5.99 13.99 7.95
N LEU A 44 -5.38 14.48 6.86
CA LEU A 44 -4.33 15.49 6.90
C LEU A 44 -4.95 16.87 6.66
N SER A 45 -4.48 17.86 7.39
CA SER A 45 -4.77 19.26 7.13
C SER A 45 -4.16 19.74 5.81
N PRO A 46 -4.67 20.85 5.23
CA PRO A 46 -4.06 21.45 4.04
C PRO A 46 -2.57 21.79 4.22
N ALA A 47 -2.16 22.20 5.43
CA ALA A 47 -0.77 22.51 5.75
C ALA A 47 0.11 21.25 5.75
N GLU A 48 -0.38 20.13 6.28
CA GLU A 48 0.32 18.85 6.27
C GLU A 48 0.44 18.28 4.86
N VAL A 49 -0.62 18.41 4.05
CA VAL A 49 -0.57 18.08 2.62
C VAL A 49 0.50 18.91 1.92
N ALA A 50 0.48 20.23 2.08
CA ALA A 50 1.47 21.12 1.46
C ALA A 50 2.91 20.76 1.88
N ALA A 51 3.13 20.49 3.17
CA ALA A 51 4.44 20.08 3.69
C ALA A 51 4.91 18.73 3.11
N ALA A 52 4.01 17.74 3.02
CA ALA A 52 4.31 16.44 2.44
C ALA A 52 4.65 16.55 0.94
N ARG A 53 3.89 17.36 0.19
CA ARG A 53 4.16 17.62 -1.24
C ARG A 53 5.49 18.34 -1.45
N ALA A 54 5.76 19.39 -0.67
CA ALA A 54 7.05 20.07 -0.70
C ALA A 54 8.21 19.12 -0.40
N GLY A 55 8.04 18.22 0.58
CA GLY A 55 9.01 17.15 0.88
C GLY A 55 9.21 16.19 -0.29
N LEU A 56 8.13 15.72 -0.91
CA LEU A 56 8.19 14.86 -2.09
C LEU A 56 8.90 15.53 -3.26
N HIS A 57 8.52 16.76 -3.61
CA HIS A 57 9.11 17.51 -4.72
C HIS A 57 10.59 17.84 -4.46
N GLY A 58 10.93 18.22 -3.23
CA GLY A 58 12.32 18.42 -2.81
C GLY A 58 13.15 17.14 -2.87
N GLU A 59 12.56 15.97 -2.58
CA GLU A 59 13.22 14.68 -2.75
C GLU A 59 13.42 14.35 -4.23
N LEU A 60 12.39 14.52 -5.07
CA LEU A 60 12.44 14.31 -6.52
C LEU A 60 13.52 15.17 -7.20
N ALA A 61 13.68 16.42 -6.77
CA ALA A 61 14.69 17.34 -7.30
C ALA A 61 16.12 16.81 -7.13
N LYS A 62 16.41 16.05 -6.05
CA LYS A 62 17.72 15.42 -5.84
C LYS A 62 18.07 14.38 -6.91
N TYR A 63 17.05 13.83 -7.56
CA TYR A 63 17.20 12.87 -8.67
C TYR A 63 17.08 13.51 -10.04
N GLY A 64 17.02 14.85 -10.11
CA GLY A 64 16.89 15.61 -11.35
C GLY A 64 15.46 15.68 -11.90
N VAL A 65 14.45 15.36 -11.09
CA VAL A 65 13.03 15.55 -11.47
C VAL A 65 12.54 16.89 -10.95
N ASN A 66 12.15 17.80 -11.86
CA ASN A 66 11.51 19.06 -11.52
C ASN A 66 9.99 18.91 -11.66
N HIS A 67 9.24 19.12 -10.57
CA HIS A 67 7.77 19.04 -10.58
C HIS A 67 7.14 20.02 -11.58
N ASP A 68 7.72 21.20 -11.71
CA ASP A 68 7.20 22.27 -12.56
C ASP A 68 7.68 22.14 -14.03
N ASP A 69 8.60 21.21 -14.32
CA ASP A 69 9.14 20.95 -15.66
C ASP A 69 9.25 19.45 -15.96
N LEU A 70 8.15 18.73 -15.78
CA LEU A 70 8.09 17.30 -16.06
C LEU A 70 8.23 16.99 -17.56
N GLU A 71 7.97 17.97 -18.43
CA GLU A 71 8.14 17.85 -19.86
C GLU A 71 9.59 17.58 -20.25
N HIS A 72 10.56 18.21 -19.57
CA HIS A 72 12.00 18.03 -19.85
C HIS A 72 12.73 17.17 -18.82
N THR A 73 12.16 16.96 -17.64
CA THR A 73 12.84 16.24 -16.54
C THR A 73 12.18 14.90 -16.16
N GLY A 74 10.99 14.59 -16.67
CA GLY A 74 10.22 13.41 -16.28
C GLY A 74 10.94 12.07 -16.49
N GLN A 75 11.85 11.96 -17.45
CA GLN A 75 12.67 10.76 -17.70
C GLN A 75 13.47 10.31 -16.47
N HIS A 76 13.78 11.22 -15.55
CA HIS A 76 14.57 10.92 -14.35
C HIS A 76 13.82 10.06 -13.34
N LEU A 77 12.48 9.97 -13.42
CA LEU A 77 11.66 9.09 -12.57
C LEU A 77 12.05 7.61 -12.70
N LYS A 78 12.65 7.18 -13.82
CA LYS A 78 13.12 5.80 -13.99
C LYS A 78 14.19 5.38 -12.96
N GLN A 79 14.93 6.35 -12.42
CA GLN A 79 15.97 6.11 -11.41
C GLN A 79 15.37 5.64 -10.07
N LEU A 80 14.09 5.92 -9.85
CA LEU A 80 13.38 5.67 -8.62
C LEU A 80 12.37 4.52 -8.74
N SER A 81 12.36 3.71 -9.80
CA SER A 81 11.27 2.74 -10.02
C SER A 81 11.76 1.31 -10.34
N SER A 82 11.75 0.45 -9.32
CA SER A 82 11.97 -1.00 -9.43
C SER A 82 10.88 -1.73 -10.23
N THR A 83 9.68 -1.14 -10.38
CA THR A 83 8.56 -1.73 -11.14
C THR A 83 8.63 -1.43 -12.65
N GLY A 84 9.65 -0.69 -13.08
CA GLY A 84 9.77 -0.19 -14.45
C GLY A 84 8.57 0.66 -14.85
N GLY A 85 8.13 1.54 -13.93
CA GLY A 85 7.03 2.50 -14.12
C GLY A 85 5.63 1.96 -13.92
N ALA A 86 5.46 0.70 -13.48
CA ALA A 86 4.13 0.18 -13.17
C ALA A 86 3.55 0.94 -11.97
N GLY A 87 2.32 1.42 -12.11
CA GLY A 87 1.61 2.08 -11.02
C GLY A 87 2.01 3.54 -10.78
N GLY A 88 3.06 4.05 -11.46
CA GLY A 88 3.73 5.28 -11.04
C GLY A 88 4.43 5.15 -9.69
N ILE A 89 4.82 3.93 -9.30
CA ILE A 89 5.41 3.64 -8.00
C ILE A 89 6.89 4.02 -7.98
N LEU A 90 7.29 4.76 -6.95
CA LEU A 90 8.66 5.16 -6.68
C LEU A 90 9.19 4.55 -5.38
N ASP A 91 10.43 4.07 -5.41
CA ASP A 91 11.17 3.46 -4.31
C ASP A 91 11.73 4.52 -3.36
N LEU A 92 10.80 5.20 -2.67
CA LEU A 92 11.08 6.14 -1.58
C LEU A 92 10.43 5.61 -0.30
N PHE A 93 11.25 5.09 0.61
CA PHE A 93 10.90 4.39 1.83
C PHE A 93 11.15 5.25 3.08
N TYR A 94 12.34 5.79 3.26
CA TYR A 94 12.79 6.44 4.48
C TYR A 94 12.99 7.96 4.43
N PRO A 95 12.58 8.75 3.41
CA PRO A 95 12.60 10.19 3.55
C PRO A 95 11.76 10.64 4.75
N SER A 96 12.30 11.56 5.55
CA SER A 96 11.68 12.01 6.81
C SER A 96 10.28 12.60 6.60
N TRP A 97 10.06 13.32 5.49
CA TRP A 97 8.73 13.83 5.13
C TRP A 97 7.70 12.71 4.97
N ARG A 98 8.11 11.55 4.44
CA ARG A 98 7.26 10.39 4.22
C ARG A 98 7.01 9.63 5.52
N LEU A 99 8.03 9.51 6.37
CA LEU A 99 7.89 8.89 7.70
C LEU A 99 6.92 9.69 8.59
N ARG A 100 6.91 11.03 8.51
CA ARG A 100 5.90 11.86 9.18
C ARG A 100 4.47 11.51 8.77
N VAL A 101 4.23 11.23 7.49
CA VAL A 101 2.92 10.78 7.00
C VAL A 101 2.61 9.35 7.49
N ALA A 102 3.62 8.48 7.57
CA ALA A 102 3.46 7.10 8.02
C ALA A 102 3.15 6.97 9.53
N GLU A 103 3.60 7.90 10.36
CA GLU A 103 3.29 7.96 11.80
C GLU A 103 2.08 8.85 12.14
N HIS A 104 1.35 9.36 11.14
CA HIS A 104 0.29 10.34 11.35
C HIS A 104 -0.85 9.79 12.23
N ALA A 105 -1.08 10.43 13.38
CA ALA A 105 -2.02 9.96 14.40
C ALA A 105 -3.45 9.80 13.87
N GLY A 106 -3.95 10.73 13.04
CA GLY A 106 -5.30 10.64 12.46
C GLY A 106 -5.48 9.45 11.50
N VAL A 107 -4.43 9.08 10.73
CA VAL A 107 -4.49 7.94 9.80
C VAL A 107 -4.49 6.64 10.62
N PHE A 108 -3.64 6.57 11.65
CA PHE A 108 -3.60 5.43 12.54
C PHE A 108 -4.91 5.28 13.34
N ALA A 109 -5.47 6.36 13.88
CA ALA A 109 -6.73 6.33 14.60
C ALA A 109 -7.87 5.73 13.73
N ALA A 110 -7.99 6.17 12.48
CA ALA A 110 -8.97 5.62 11.54
C ALA A 110 -8.73 4.12 11.28
N MET A 111 -7.49 3.69 11.08
CA MET A 111 -7.15 2.27 10.94
C MET A 111 -7.56 1.47 12.18
N THR A 112 -7.28 1.98 13.38
CA THR A 112 -7.60 1.27 14.63
C THR A 112 -9.11 1.12 14.84
N ASP A 113 -9.92 2.12 14.47
CA ASP A 113 -11.38 2.00 14.49
C ASP A 113 -11.86 0.89 13.55
N LEU A 114 -11.28 0.79 12.35
CA LEU A 114 -11.61 -0.28 11.41
C LEU A 114 -11.19 -1.64 11.96
N TRP A 115 -9.98 -1.81 12.50
CA TRP A 115 -9.56 -3.07 13.10
C TRP A 115 -10.47 -3.48 14.25
N SER A 116 -10.77 -2.57 15.18
CA SER A 116 -11.67 -2.82 16.30
C SER A 116 -13.06 -3.30 15.84
N ALA A 117 -13.57 -2.78 14.73
CA ALA A 117 -14.87 -3.18 14.18
C ALA A 117 -14.81 -4.46 13.31
N THR A 118 -13.63 -4.88 12.88
CA THR A 118 -13.44 -5.97 11.89
C THR A 118 -12.57 -7.08 12.50
N TYR A 119 -11.29 -7.11 12.14
CA TYR A 119 -10.33 -8.17 12.39
C TYR A 119 -9.91 -8.34 13.85
N ALA A 120 -9.95 -7.28 14.67
CA ALA A 120 -9.54 -7.39 16.08
C ALA A 120 -10.48 -8.29 16.88
N THR A 121 -11.74 -8.37 16.44
CA THR A 121 -12.76 -9.22 17.03
C THR A 121 -13.02 -10.42 16.10
N SER A 122 -13.53 -11.52 16.63
CA SER A 122 -13.83 -12.72 15.83
C SER A 122 -15.09 -12.55 14.96
N HIS A 123 -15.21 -11.44 14.22
CA HIS A 123 -16.32 -11.22 13.30
C HIS A 123 -16.27 -12.26 12.16
N PRO A 124 -17.37 -12.98 11.84
CA PRO A 124 -17.37 -14.05 10.85
C PRO A 124 -16.80 -13.65 9.47
N ASP A 125 -17.20 -12.49 8.96
CA ASP A 125 -16.73 -11.97 7.65
C ASP A 125 -15.24 -11.57 7.62
N PHE A 126 -14.60 -11.46 8.78
CA PHE A 126 -13.22 -11.00 8.96
C PHE A 126 -12.37 -12.03 9.73
N ALA A 127 -12.78 -13.30 9.69
CA ALA A 127 -12.06 -14.39 10.34
C ALA A 127 -10.62 -14.54 9.84
N HIS A 128 -9.70 -14.86 10.75
CA HIS A 128 -8.28 -15.04 10.47
C HIS A 128 -7.62 -15.95 11.53
N PRO A 129 -6.44 -16.54 11.24
CA PRO A 129 -5.84 -17.56 12.10
C PRO A 129 -4.99 -16.99 13.25
N HIS A 130 -4.91 -15.67 13.41
CA HIS A 130 -3.98 -15.03 14.35
C HIS A 130 -4.57 -14.79 15.74
N GLY A 131 -5.83 -15.18 15.96
CA GLY A 131 -6.55 -14.94 17.21
C GLY A 131 -6.94 -13.47 17.40
N PRO A 132 -7.77 -13.17 18.42
CA PRO A 132 -8.13 -11.79 18.75
C PRO A 132 -6.89 -10.97 19.12
N PHE A 133 -6.92 -9.67 18.83
CA PHE A 133 -5.85 -8.75 19.17
C PHE A 133 -6.42 -7.39 19.60
N ASP A 134 -5.58 -6.54 20.20
CA ASP A 134 -5.98 -5.18 20.55
C ASP A 134 -6.03 -4.31 19.28
N GLY A 135 -7.24 -3.97 18.83
CA GLY A 135 -7.47 -3.13 17.66
C GLY A 135 -6.89 -1.72 17.78
N LYS A 136 -6.49 -1.28 18.99
CA LYS A 136 -5.84 0.02 19.25
C LYS A 136 -4.31 -0.04 19.21
N ARG A 137 -3.73 -1.22 18.95
CA ARG A 137 -2.27 -1.42 18.81
C ARG A 137 -1.92 -1.93 17.42
N GLY A 138 -0.77 -1.49 16.92
CA GLY A 138 -0.27 -1.95 15.64
C GLY A 138 1.07 -1.33 15.28
N TYR A 139 1.53 -1.55 14.06
CA TYR A 139 2.84 -1.08 13.62
C TYR A 139 2.71 -0.40 12.28
N MET A 140 3.48 0.66 12.04
CA MET A 140 3.54 1.24 10.70
C MET A 140 4.20 0.25 9.74
N TYR A 141 3.68 0.21 8.52
CA TYR A 141 4.27 -0.55 7.44
C TYR A 141 4.98 0.40 6.47
N ILE A 142 6.30 0.29 6.39
CA ILE A 142 7.11 1.07 5.46
C ILE A 142 6.98 0.47 4.06
N ASN A 143 6.44 1.28 3.15
CA ASN A 143 6.22 0.99 1.74
C ASN A 143 6.72 2.16 0.88
N ARG A 144 6.28 2.25 -0.36
CA ARG A 144 6.74 3.18 -1.39
C ARG A 144 5.88 4.45 -1.44
N VAL A 145 6.08 5.25 -2.47
CA VAL A 145 5.16 6.34 -2.84
C VAL A 145 4.68 6.15 -4.27
N CYS A 146 3.58 6.81 -4.61
CA CYS A 146 3.07 6.92 -5.98
C CYS A 146 3.24 8.37 -6.44
N TYR A 147 3.86 8.52 -7.60
CA TYR A 147 3.94 9.77 -8.35
C TYR A 147 3.64 9.43 -9.82
N ARG A 148 2.34 9.34 -10.14
CA ARG A 148 1.86 8.94 -11.46
C ARG A 148 1.68 10.20 -12.31
N VAL A 149 2.55 10.40 -13.30
CA VAL A 149 2.45 11.55 -14.22
C VAL A 149 1.33 11.36 -15.25
N PRO A 150 0.80 12.44 -15.84
CA PRO A 150 -0.11 12.36 -16.97
C PRO A 150 0.41 11.49 -18.11
N ASP A 151 -0.49 10.81 -18.83
CA ASP A 151 -0.08 9.90 -19.90
C ASP A 151 0.65 10.63 -21.04
N VAL A 152 0.37 11.91 -21.24
CA VAL A 152 1.09 12.77 -22.21
C VAL A 152 2.57 12.91 -21.85
N VAL A 153 2.89 13.14 -20.57
CA VAL A 153 4.26 13.21 -20.05
C VAL A 153 4.90 11.81 -20.10
N SER A 154 4.15 10.80 -19.66
CA SER A 154 4.62 9.41 -19.62
C SER A 154 5.01 8.89 -21.01
N ARG A 155 4.20 9.18 -22.05
CA ARG A 155 4.49 8.81 -23.43
C ARG A 155 5.72 9.52 -23.99
N ARG A 156 5.91 10.81 -23.68
CA ARG A 156 7.06 11.59 -24.13
C ARG A 156 8.39 10.97 -23.71
N HIS A 157 8.45 10.50 -22.47
CA HIS A 157 9.64 9.91 -21.86
C HIS A 157 9.70 8.38 -21.96
N GLY A 158 8.77 7.77 -22.68
CA GLY A 158 8.73 6.34 -22.93
C GLY A 158 9.88 5.88 -23.84
N ALA A 159 10.19 4.59 -23.80
CA ALA A 159 11.12 4.00 -24.76
C ALA A 159 10.52 4.07 -26.18
N ALA A 160 11.37 4.35 -27.19
CA ALA A 160 10.94 4.56 -28.56
C ALA A 160 9.91 3.51 -29.04
N LYS A 161 8.69 3.98 -29.29
CA LYS A 161 7.54 3.33 -29.98
C LYS A 161 6.78 2.17 -29.31
N ALA A 162 7.07 1.71 -28.10
CA ALA A 162 6.31 0.57 -27.54
C ALA A 162 5.83 0.70 -26.09
N ARG A 163 6.50 1.47 -25.22
CA ARG A 163 6.15 1.46 -23.79
C ARG A 163 6.30 2.84 -23.16
N PRO A 164 5.23 3.39 -22.57
CA PRO A 164 5.30 4.66 -21.84
C PRO A 164 6.20 4.50 -20.59
N LEU A 165 6.77 5.62 -20.12
CA LEU A 165 7.61 5.66 -18.92
C LEU A 165 6.91 5.01 -17.72
N GLN A 166 5.63 5.36 -17.54
CA GLN A 166 4.73 4.82 -16.53
C GLN A 166 3.46 4.26 -17.15
N ARG A 167 2.89 3.24 -16.51
CA ARG A 167 1.65 2.57 -16.94
C ARG A 167 0.79 2.22 -15.72
N SER A 168 -0.45 1.80 -15.95
CA SER A 168 -1.26 1.25 -14.87
C SER A 168 -0.68 -0.05 -14.32
N LEU A 169 -1.07 -0.35 -13.09
CA LEU A 169 -0.89 -1.64 -12.46
C LEU A 169 -2.15 -2.46 -12.78
N THR A 170 -1.93 -3.67 -13.30
CA THR A 170 -3.00 -4.60 -13.69
C THR A 170 -3.96 -4.86 -12.51
N PRO A 171 -5.28 -5.04 -12.75
CA PRO A 171 -6.22 -5.54 -11.74
C PRO A 171 -5.67 -6.73 -10.98
N HIS A 172 -5.66 -6.65 -9.64
CA HIS A 172 -5.06 -7.67 -8.79
C HIS A 172 -5.64 -7.66 -7.38
N LEU A 173 -5.23 -8.66 -6.62
CA LEU A 173 -5.35 -8.78 -5.17
C LEU A 173 -3.95 -8.74 -4.56
N ASP A 174 -3.87 -8.30 -3.31
CA ASP A 174 -2.63 -8.31 -2.51
C ASP A 174 -2.68 -9.40 -1.41
N CYS A 175 -3.30 -10.53 -1.77
CA CYS A 175 -3.20 -11.80 -1.06
C CYS A 175 -3.32 -12.94 -2.08
N CYS A 176 -2.79 -14.12 -1.77
CA CYS A 176 -3.03 -15.31 -2.59
C CYS A 176 -4.37 -15.96 -2.23
N PRO A 177 -5.36 -16.05 -3.15
CA PRO A 177 -6.67 -16.61 -2.81
C PRO A 177 -6.67 -18.07 -2.35
N ALA A 178 -5.70 -18.87 -2.82
CA ALA A 178 -5.56 -20.27 -2.40
C ALA A 178 -4.99 -20.41 -0.98
N HIS A 179 -4.15 -19.45 -0.56
CA HIS A 179 -3.47 -19.46 0.73
C HIS A 179 -3.39 -18.03 1.29
N PRO A 180 -4.53 -17.42 1.69
CA PRO A 180 -4.61 -15.98 1.94
C PRO A 180 -3.67 -15.51 3.04
N PHE A 181 -3.35 -16.37 4.02
CA PHE A 181 -2.46 -16.04 5.14
C PHE A 181 -0.99 -16.47 4.93
N ALA A 182 -0.65 -17.02 3.76
CA ALA A 182 0.71 -17.42 3.42
C ALA A 182 1.30 -16.48 2.37
N SER A 183 2.09 -15.49 2.80
CA SER A 183 2.67 -14.49 1.90
C SER A 183 3.76 -15.02 0.97
N GLY A 184 4.32 -16.20 1.26
CA GLY A 184 5.47 -16.76 0.55
C GLY A 184 6.76 -15.94 0.70
N LYS A 185 6.79 -14.95 1.60
CA LYS A 185 7.96 -14.10 1.88
C LYS A 185 8.83 -14.73 2.97
N ALA A 186 10.14 -14.51 2.90
CA ALA A 186 11.09 -14.95 3.93
C ALA A 186 10.79 -14.35 5.31
N VAL A 187 10.34 -13.10 5.33
CA VAL A 187 9.85 -12.42 6.54
C VAL A 187 8.38 -12.08 6.31
N PRO A 188 7.46 -13.00 6.66
CA PRO A 188 6.04 -12.83 6.40
C PRO A 188 5.42 -11.76 7.30
N ARG A 189 4.30 -11.21 6.84
CA ARG A 189 3.46 -10.27 7.58
C ARG A 189 2.00 -10.48 7.17
N TRP A 190 1.10 -9.92 7.96
CA TRP A 190 -0.32 -9.89 7.66
C TRP A 190 -0.83 -8.46 7.74
N ARG A 191 -1.36 -7.97 6.61
CA ARG A 191 -1.88 -6.61 6.42
C ARG A 191 -3.31 -6.71 5.90
N PRO A 192 -4.30 -6.90 6.80
CA PRO A 192 -5.67 -7.17 6.38
C PRO A 192 -6.39 -5.95 5.80
N ILE A 193 -5.93 -4.74 6.14
CA ILE A 193 -6.42 -3.49 5.59
C ILE A 193 -5.23 -2.71 5.04
N GLN A 194 -5.33 -2.29 3.78
CA GLN A 194 -4.38 -1.42 3.12
C GLN A 194 -4.81 0.03 3.23
N CYS A 195 -3.84 0.96 3.12
CA CYS A 195 -4.10 2.39 3.24
C CYS A 195 -3.36 3.18 2.15
N LEU A 196 -3.96 4.27 1.69
CA LEU A 196 -3.37 5.26 0.81
C LEU A 196 -3.61 6.64 1.41
N THR A 197 -2.57 7.43 1.63
CA THR A 197 -2.73 8.85 2.00
C THR A 197 -2.59 9.71 0.75
N VAL A 198 -3.65 10.46 0.43
CA VAL A 198 -3.80 11.20 -0.82
C VAL A 198 -3.20 12.59 -0.69
N LEU A 199 -2.26 12.95 -1.57
CA LEU A 199 -1.61 14.27 -1.55
C LEU A 199 -2.10 15.20 -2.66
N THR A 200 -2.74 14.67 -3.70
CA THR A 200 -3.35 15.45 -4.80
C THR A 200 -4.78 14.99 -5.04
N ASP A 201 -5.66 15.94 -5.37
CA ASP A 201 -7.03 15.63 -5.73
C ASP A 201 -7.11 14.61 -6.86
N ASN A 202 -8.02 13.66 -6.68
CA ASN A 202 -8.25 12.59 -7.62
C ASN A 202 -9.75 12.26 -7.64
N LEU A 203 -10.56 13.25 -8.00
CA LEU A 203 -12.03 13.19 -7.87
C LEU A 203 -12.72 12.52 -9.05
N ALA A 204 -12.10 12.56 -10.24
CA ALA A 204 -12.68 12.06 -11.48
C ALA A 204 -11.99 10.76 -11.96
N PRO A 205 -12.72 9.84 -12.64
CA PRO A 205 -12.13 8.68 -13.28
C PRO A 205 -11.10 9.08 -14.35
N ASP A 206 -10.29 8.12 -14.81
CA ASP A 206 -9.28 8.30 -15.87
C ASP A 206 -8.19 9.34 -15.55
N THR A 207 -8.00 9.70 -14.27
CA THR A 207 -6.95 10.61 -13.81
C THR A 207 -5.81 9.87 -13.09
N GLY A 208 -5.55 8.61 -13.47
CA GLY A 208 -4.52 7.75 -12.87
C GLY A 208 -4.87 7.27 -11.46
N GLY A 209 -6.14 7.39 -11.07
CA GLY A 209 -6.68 7.20 -9.72
C GLY A 209 -6.68 5.78 -9.18
N PHE A 210 -7.22 5.59 -7.96
CA PHE A 210 -7.44 4.26 -7.39
C PHE A 210 -8.78 3.70 -7.86
N GLU A 211 -8.81 2.45 -8.29
CA GLU A 211 -10.01 1.75 -8.73
C GLU A 211 -10.15 0.44 -7.96
N ALA A 212 -11.38 0.09 -7.59
CA ALA A 212 -11.64 -1.10 -6.78
C ALA A 212 -13.01 -1.72 -7.11
N VAL A 213 -13.16 -3.00 -6.78
CA VAL A 213 -14.45 -3.72 -6.80
C VAL A 213 -15.01 -3.76 -5.39
N ARG A 214 -15.83 -2.76 -5.06
CA ARG A 214 -16.45 -2.64 -3.73
C ARG A 214 -17.35 -3.86 -3.43
N GLY A 215 -17.34 -4.28 -2.17
CA GLY A 215 -18.10 -5.41 -1.62
C GLY A 215 -17.51 -6.79 -1.92
N PHE A 216 -16.46 -6.88 -2.75
CA PHE A 216 -15.91 -8.17 -3.20
C PHE A 216 -15.35 -9.02 -2.05
N HIS A 217 -14.89 -8.41 -0.95
CA HIS A 217 -14.38 -9.14 0.23
C HIS A 217 -15.40 -10.12 0.82
N LYS A 218 -16.71 -9.89 0.61
CA LYS A 218 -17.80 -10.76 1.07
C LYS A 218 -17.98 -12.03 0.22
N GLU A 219 -17.68 -11.94 -1.07
CA GLU A 219 -17.79 -13.07 -2.01
C GLU A 219 -16.42 -13.68 -2.37
N PHE A 220 -15.33 -13.10 -1.86
CA PHE A 220 -13.96 -13.55 -2.13
C PHE A 220 -13.79 -15.06 -1.98
N ALA A 221 -14.25 -15.64 -0.87
CA ALA A 221 -14.06 -17.05 -0.58
C ALA A 221 -14.85 -17.94 -1.54
N SER A 222 -16.14 -17.65 -1.76
CA SER A 222 -16.98 -18.43 -2.68
C SER A 222 -16.51 -18.29 -4.12
N TYR A 223 -16.21 -17.07 -4.58
CA TYR A 223 -15.73 -16.80 -5.93
C TYR A 223 -14.49 -17.63 -6.28
N PHE A 224 -13.46 -17.63 -5.43
CA PHE A 224 -12.23 -18.37 -5.70
C PHE A 224 -12.36 -19.87 -5.49
N ALA A 225 -13.27 -20.34 -4.62
CA ALA A 225 -13.59 -21.75 -4.47
C ALA A 225 -14.33 -22.30 -5.72
N ASP A 226 -15.31 -21.56 -6.23
CA ASP A 226 -16.06 -21.91 -7.45
C ASP A 226 -15.13 -21.90 -8.67
N ALA A 227 -14.28 -20.88 -8.77
CA ALA A 227 -13.30 -20.79 -9.83
C ALA A 227 -12.27 -21.94 -9.77
N ALA A 228 -11.86 -22.38 -8.58
CA ALA A 228 -11.00 -23.56 -8.42
C ALA A 228 -11.71 -24.85 -8.87
N THR A 229 -12.98 -25.02 -8.52
CA THR A 229 -13.80 -26.18 -8.89
C THR A 229 -14.02 -26.25 -10.40
N ALA A 230 -14.39 -25.13 -11.03
CA ALA A 230 -14.58 -25.05 -12.48
C ALA A 230 -13.28 -25.41 -13.24
N ARG A 231 -12.12 -24.98 -12.73
CA ARG A 231 -10.79 -25.31 -13.30
C ARG A 231 -10.45 -26.79 -13.17
N ALA A 232 -10.79 -27.41 -12.03
CA ALA A 232 -10.58 -28.84 -11.81
C ALA A 232 -11.47 -29.71 -12.73
N GLY A 233 -12.74 -29.31 -12.93
CA GLY A 233 -13.68 -30.02 -13.82
C GLY A 233 -13.33 -29.94 -15.30
N ALA A 234 -12.81 -28.80 -15.77
CA ALA A 234 -12.38 -28.62 -17.17
C ALA A 234 -11.17 -29.48 -17.55
N GLY A 235 -10.30 -29.83 -16.58
CA GLY A 235 -9.14 -30.68 -16.79
C GLY A 235 -9.46 -32.15 -17.12
N ALA A 236 -10.68 -32.62 -16.81
CA ALA A 236 -11.10 -33.99 -17.08
C ALA A 236 -11.76 -34.19 -18.47
N ALA A 237 -12.19 -33.11 -19.14
CA ALA A 237 -13.09 -33.20 -20.30
C ALA A 237 -12.53 -32.67 -21.63
N ALA A 238 -11.40 -31.95 -21.68
CA ALA A 238 -10.92 -31.38 -22.94
C ALA A 238 -9.39 -31.33 -23.06
N GLY A 239 -8.86 -31.95 -24.11
CA GLY A 239 -7.45 -31.83 -24.54
C GLY A 239 -7.04 -30.44 -25.06
N VAL A 240 -7.88 -29.41 -24.90
CA VAL A 240 -7.57 -28.00 -25.17
C VAL A 240 -8.34 -27.15 -24.16
N GLY A 241 -7.64 -26.48 -23.25
CA GLY A 241 -8.22 -25.47 -22.34
C GLY A 241 -8.41 -25.89 -20.88
N ALA A 242 -7.48 -26.64 -20.27
CA ALA A 242 -7.44 -26.79 -18.82
C ALA A 242 -7.29 -25.41 -18.16
N GLY A 243 -8.22 -25.04 -17.27
CA GLY A 243 -8.19 -23.77 -16.56
C GLY A 243 -6.92 -23.65 -15.73
N ARG A 244 -6.05 -22.67 -16.05
CA ARG A 244 -4.75 -22.51 -15.35
C ARG A 244 -4.98 -22.16 -13.87
N PRO A 245 -4.17 -22.72 -12.95
CA PRO A 245 -4.27 -22.41 -11.52
C PRO A 245 -4.13 -20.91 -11.27
N GLN A 246 -4.67 -20.44 -10.14
CA GLN A 246 -4.51 -19.03 -9.74
C GLN A 246 -3.01 -18.73 -9.61
N VAL A 247 -2.58 -17.63 -10.23
CA VAL A 247 -1.20 -17.17 -10.11
C VAL A 247 -1.09 -16.35 -8.84
N CYS A 248 -0.14 -16.71 -7.97
CA CYS A 248 0.25 -15.96 -6.79
C CYS A 248 1.76 -15.71 -6.84
N LEU A 249 2.17 -14.44 -6.87
CA LEU A 249 3.56 -13.99 -6.84
C LEU A 249 3.83 -13.34 -5.48
N GLY A 250 4.02 -14.18 -4.45
CA GLY A 250 3.91 -13.75 -3.06
C GLY A 250 2.50 -13.25 -2.78
N ASP A 251 2.37 -12.02 -2.30
CA ASP A 251 1.07 -11.38 -2.04
C ASP A 251 0.35 -10.93 -3.31
N PHE A 252 1.04 -10.80 -4.46
CA PHE A 252 0.41 -10.29 -5.69
C PHE A 252 -0.31 -11.40 -6.47
N SER A 253 -1.62 -11.26 -6.64
CA SER A 253 -2.44 -12.17 -7.45
C SER A 253 -3.17 -11.41 -8.55
N PRO A 254 -2.74 -11.51 -9.82
CA PRO A 254 -3.40 -10.82 -10.92
C PRO A 254 -4.77 -11.43 -11.20
N LEU A 255 -5.73 -10.57 -11.55
CA LEU A 255 -6.95 -10.98 -12.23
C LEU A 255 -6.67 -11.10 -13.73
N ARG A 256 -7.22 -12.13 -14.35
CA ARG A 256 -7.05 -12.46 -15.76
C ARG A 256 -8.23 -11.94 -16.56
N MET A 257 -7.95 -11.25 -17.65
CA MET A 257 -8.97 -10.56 -18.46
C MET A 257 -10.08 -11.47 -18.97
N ALA A 258 -9.78 -12.74 -19.27
CA ALA A 258 -10.76 -13.69 -19.78
C ALA A 258 -11.53 -14.39 -18.65
N GLU A 259 -10.80 -14.98 -17.69
CA GLU A 259 -11.40 -15.76 -16.62
C GLU A 259 -12.12 -14.90 -15.57
N ASP A 260 -11.63 -13.70 -15.30
CA ASP A 260 -12.14 -12.80 -14.26
C ASP A 260 -12.86 -11.59 -14.87
N ARG A 261 -13.31 -11.69 -16.13
CA ARG A 261 -13.93 -10.60 -16.92
C ARG A 261 -15.06 -9.91 -16.16
N ASP A 262 -15.93 -10.69 -15.53
CA ASP A 262 -17.13 -10.16 -14.86
C ASP A 262 -16.77 -9.40 -13.57
N VAL A 263 -15.66 -9.77 -12.90
CA VAL A 263 -15.09 -9.00 -11.78
C VAL A 263 -14.41 -7.74 -12.29
N ILE A 264 -13.63 -7.84 -13.36
CA ILE A 264 -12.92 -6.71 -13.98
C ILE A 264 -13.91 -5.64 -14.47
N ALA A 265 -15.06 -6.03 -15.01
CA ALA A 265 -16.12 -5.12 -15.44
C ALA A 265 -16.74 -4.29 -14.31
N ARG A 266 -16.54 -4.67 -13.04
CA ARG A 266 -17.07 -4.00 -11.85
C ARG A 266 -16.11 -2.98 -11.24
N PHE A 267 -14.88 -2.86 -11.76
CA PHE A 267 -13.94 -1.86 -11.26
C PHE A 267 -14.51 -0.46 -11.41
N ALA A 268 -14.51 0.29 -10.31
CA ALA A 268 -15.00 1.65 -10.28
C ALA A 268 -13.97 2.58 -9.62
N HIS A 269 -13.93 3.82 -10.11
CA HIS A 269 -13.09 4.88 -9.55
C HIS A 269 -13.48 5.19 -8.10
N VAL A 270 -12.48 5.30 -7.23
CA VAL A 270 -12.63 5.72 -5.84
C VAL A 270 -12.07 7.13 -5.72
N GLY A 271 -12.96 8.12 -5.81
CA GLY A 271 -12.61 9.53 -5.73
C GLY A 271 -12.17 9.95 -4.32
N ALA A 272 -11.09 10.72 -4.24
CA ALA A 272 -10.59 11.27 -2.99
C ALA A 272 -9.93 12.63 -3.19
N ALA A 273 -10.17 13.56 -2.27
CA ALA A 273 -9.49 14.86 -2.23
C ALA A 273 -8.12 14.72 -1.54
N ALA A 274 -7.22 15.66 -1.80
CA ALA A 274 -5.97 15.78 -1.07
C ALA A 274 -6.24 15.89 0.44
N GLY A 275 -5.41 15.22 1.24
CA GLY A 275 -5.57 15.08 2.68
C GLY A 275 -6.48 13.93 3.11
N SER A 276 -7.14 13.24 2.19
CA SER A 276 -7.93 12.05 2.50
C SER A 276 -7.04 10.81 2.71
N ALA A 277 -7.56 9.82 3.43
CA ALA A 277 -7.00 8.47 3.47
C ALA A 277 -8.02 7.47 2.90
N ILE A 278 -7.55 6.59 2.00
CA ILE A 278 -8.36 5.49 1.46
C ILE A 278 -7.94 4.22 2.17
N PHE A 279 -8.91 3.51 2.75
CA PHE A 279 -8.72 2.21 3.39
C PHE A 279 -9.42 1.14 2.56
N PHE A 280 -8.80 -0.02 2.39
CA PHE A 280 -9.44 -1.12 1.69
C PHE A 280 -8.97 -2.48 2.22
N ASP A 281 -9.92 -3.42 2.29
CA ASP A 281 -9.69 -4.80 2.67
C ASP A 281 -8.76 -5.46 1.64
N TRP A 282 -7.76 -6.20 2.11
CA TRP A 282 -6.77 -6.90 1.29
C TRP A 282 -7.36 -7.90 0.27
N ARG A 283 -8.61 -8.35 0.48
CA ARG A 283 -9.36 -9.22 -0.42
C ARG A 283 -10.11 -8.47 -1.53
N VAL A 284 -10.08 -7.14 -1.53
CA VAL A 284 -10.74 -6.32 -2.57
C VAL A 284 -9.84 -6.23 -3.81
N PRO A 285 -10.33 -6.66 -4.99
CA PRO A 285 -9.66 -6.42 -6.24
C PRO A 285 -9.50 -4.93 -6.48
N HIS A 286 -8.29 -4.53 -6.80
CA HIS A 286 -7.95 -3.13 -7.00
C HIS A 286 -6.88 -2.95 -8.08
N ALA A 287 -6.82 -1.72 -8.56
CA ALA A 287 -5.94 -1.27 -9.62
C ALA A 287 -5.71 0.23 -9.45
N ASN A 288 -4.84 0.77 -10.29
CA ASN A 288 -4.94 2.17 -10.60
C ASN A 288 -5.46 2.35 -12.03
N SER A 289 -6.04 3.52 -12.28
CA SER A 289 -6.71 3.78 -13.53
C SER A 289 -5.79 3.55 -14.71
N TYR A 290 -6.36 2.90 -15.74
CA TYR A 290 -5.66 2.58 -16.98
C TYR A 290 -5.08 3.85 -17.61
N ARG A 291 -5.85 4.94 -17.57
CA ARG A 291 -5.50 6.25 -18.12
C ARG A 291 -5.18 7.27 -17.04
N HIS A 292 -4.35 8.24 -17.41
CA HIS A 292 -4.16 9.48 -16.69
C HIS A 292 -4.27 10.67 -17.67
N ALA A 293 -5.51 11.08 -17.94
CA ALA A 293 -5.85 12.22 -18.79
C ALA A 293 -5.80 13.59 -18.07
N GLY A 294 -5.60 13.59 -16.74
CA GLY A 294 -5.44 14.82 -15.95
C GLY A 294 -4.16 15.61 -16.29
N ALA A 295 -4.08 16.85 -15.81
CA ALA A 295 -2.98 17.76 -16.11
C ALA A 295 -1.81 17.71 -15.10
N ALA A 296 -2.06 17.30 -13.87
CA ALA A 296 -1.06 17.24 -12.79
C ALA A 296 -0.76 15.77 -12.42
N PRO A 297 0.43 15.47 -11.89
CA PRO A 297 0.71 14.16 -11.33
C PRO A 297 -0.24 13.79 -10.19
N ARG A 298 -0.59 12.50 -10.11
CA ARG A 298 -1.21 11.93 -8.92
C ARG A 298 -0.14 11.55 -7.91
N GLU A 299 -0.25 12.11 -6.72
CA GLU A 299 0.70 11.93 -5.62
C GLU A 299 0.00 11.23 -4.44
N VAL A 300 0.55 10.09 -4.01
CA VAL A 300 0.02 9.30 -2.88
C VAL A 300 1.17 8.71 -2.09
N VAL A 301 1.06 8.70 -0.77
CA VAL A 301 1.93 7.89 0.08
C VAL A 301 1.24 6.56 0.32
N TYR A 302 1.92 5.44 0.02
CA TYR A 302 1.47 4.14 0.50
C TYR A 302 1.77 4.09 2.00
N THR A 303 0.74 4.45 2.77
CA THR A 303 0.69 4.29 4.22
C THR A 303 0.07 2.94 4.53
N GLY A 304 0.35 2.39 5.69
CA GLY A 304 -0.19 1.10 6.05
C GLY A 304 0.16 0.79 7.47
N PHE A 305 -0.66 -0.06 8.08
CA PHE A 305 -0.38 -0.53 9.41
C PHE A 305 -0.58 -2.03 9.48
N LEU A 306 0.10 -2.64 10.44
CA LEU A 306 0.08 -4.05 10.74
C LEU A 306 -0.54 -4.22 12.12
N PRO A 307 -1.61 -5.02 12.29
CA PRO A 307 -2.17 -5.27 13.62
C PRO A 307 -1.12 -5.93 14.52
N ASP A 308 -1.21 -5.68 15.83
CA ASP A 308 -0.28 -6.23 16.82
C ASP A 308 -0.50 -7.73 17.10
N VAL A 309 -0.03 -8.56 16.16
CA VAL A 309 -0.03 -10.03 16.26
C VAL A 309 1.40 -10.57 16.19
N ALA A 310 1.61 -11.80 16.69
CA ALA A 310 2.95 -12.42 16.77
C ALA A 310 3.74 -12.39 15.45
N LEU A 311 3.06 -12.65 14.32
CA LEU A 311 3.64 -12.59 12.97
C LEU A 311 4.20 -11.19 12.66
N ASN A 312 3.41 -10.14 12.91
CA ASN A 312 3.76 -8.77 12.60
C ASN A 312 4.83 -8.21 13.55
N ARG A 313 4.86 -8.64 14.82
CA ARG A 313 5.96 -8.32 15.75
C ARG A 313 7.31 -8.81 15.24
N ALA A 314 7.36 -9.97 14.59
CA ALA A 314 8.59 -10.47 13.97
C ALA A 314 8.98 -9.62 12.75
N TYR A 315 8.02 -9.30 11.87
CA TYR A 315 8.26 -8.44 10.72
C TYR A 315 8.78 -7.06 11.11
N VAL A 316 8.21 -6.45 12.16
CA VAL A 316 8.53 -5.07 12.57
C VAL A 316 9.93 -4.98 13.17
N ARG A 317 10.38 -6.00 13.91
CA ARG A 317 11.78 -6.08 14.38
C ARG A 317 12.76 -6.07 13.21
N GLU A 318 12.45 -6.81 12.14
CA GLU A 318 13.27 -6.80 10.93
C GLU A 318 13.17 -5.46 10.18
N GLN A 319 11.98 -4.86 10.09
CA GLN A 319 11.79 -3.54 9.50
C GLN A 319 12.62 -2.47 10.23
N LEU A 320 12.66 -2.50 11.56
CA LEU A 320 13.46 -1.58 12.37
C LEU A 320 14.96 -1.78 12.14
N ARG A 321 15.44 -3.04 12.12
CA ARG A 321 16.85 -3.36 11.79
C ARG A 321 17.22 -2.80 10.41
N ARG A 322 16.35 -3.02 9.41
CA ARG A 322 16.57 -2.54 8.03
C ARG A 322 16.55 -1.02 7.95
N TYR A 323 15.65 -0.36 8.67
CA TYR A 323 15.63 1.11 8.79
C TYR A 323 16.94 1.65 9.37
N ALA A 324 17.39 1.12 10.52
CA ALA A 324 18.63 1.52 11.18
C ALA A 324 19.85 1.35 10.26
N ARG A 325 19.89 0.26 9.48
CA ARG A 325 20.97 -0.05 8.55
C ARG A 325 20.79 0.55 7.14
N ARG A 326 19.69 1.27 6.88
CA ARG A 326 19.35 1.84 5.56
C ARG A 326 19.27 0.79 4.44
N LEU A 327 18.67 -0.36 4.74
CA LEU A 327 18.44 -1.46 3.79
C LEU A 327 17.05 -1.35 3.17
N LEU A 328 16.86 -1.87 1.96
CA LEU A 328 15.54 -2.01 1.36
C LEU A 328 14.60 -2.83 2.28
N PRO A 329 13.30 -2.52 2.35
CA PRO A 329 12.34 -3.32 3.13
C PRO A 329 12.38 -4.82 2.78
N ALA A 330 12.11 -5.67 3.76
CA ALA A 330 12.27 -7.13 3.66
C ALA A 330 11.37 -7.80 2.59
N ASP A 331 10.27 -7.14 2.26
CA ASP A 331 9.25 -7.60 1.32
C ASP A 331 9.34 -6.94 -0.06
N HIS A 332 10.27 -5.97 -0.21
CA HIS A 332 10.56 -5.32 -1.47
C HIS A 332 10.99 -6.36 -2.50
N TRP A 333 10.69 -6.11 -3.78
CA TRP A 333 11.10 -7.01 -4.85
C TRP A 333 12.62 -6.90 -5.06
N GLN A 334 13.38 -7.73 -4.35
CA GLN A 334 14.84 -7.79 -4.44
C GLN A 334 15.25 -8.86 -5.44
N LYS A 335 16.08 -8.51 -6.43
CA LYS A 335 16.80 -9.47 -7.26
C LYS A 335 18.20 -9.63 -6.68
N GLY A 336 18.44 -10.74 -5.96
CA GLY A 336 19.78 -11.15 -5.53
C GLY A 336 20.16 -10.71 -4.12
N ASP A 337 20.42 -9.41 -3.90
CA ASP A 337 21.01 -8.93 -2.65
C ASP A 337 19.95 -8.66 -1.57
N ALA A 338 19.90 -9.54 -0.57
CA ALA A 338 18.98 -9.48 0.57
C ALA A 338 19.22 -8.27 1.50
N ASP A 339 20.44 -7.72 1.46
CA ASP A 339 20.89 -6.57 2.26
C ASP A 339 21.21 -5.37 1.33
N ALA A 340 20.57 -5.29 0.17
CA ALA A 340 20.66 -4.12 -0.71
C ALA A 340 20.22 -2.85 0.04
N ARG A 341 21.01 -1.77 -0.11
CA ARG A 341 20.74 -0.47 0.51
C ARG A 341 19.70 0.32 -0.27
N VAL A 342 18.97 1.19 0.43
CA VAL A 342 18.14 2.20 -0.26
C VAL A 342 19.03 3.18 -1.03
N ALA A 343 18.59 3.59 -2.22
CA ALA A 343 19.25 4.63 -3.02
C ALA A 343 18.86 6.06 -2.58
N GLU A 344 18.00 6.17 -1.57
CA GLU A 344 17.52 7.42 -1.00
C GLU A 344 18.61 8.23 -0.32
N HIS A 345 18.56 9.54 -0.50
CA HIS A 345 19.34 10.45 0.34
C HIS A 345 18.96 10.26 1.82
N PHE A 346 19.96 10.25 2.68
CA PHE A 346 19.72 10.18 4.10
C PHE A 346 19.00 11.44 4.58
N SER A 347 17.98 11.24 5.41
CA SER A 347 17.33 12.31 6.15
C SER A 347 17.08 11.79 7.55
N ALA A 348 17.54 12.53 8.56
CA ALA A 348 17.28 12.19 9.94
C ALA A 348 15.78 12.30 10.22
N HIS A 349 15.26 11.36 10.99
CA HIS A 349 13.87 11.36 11.43
C HIS A 349 13.82 10.98 12.90
N HIS A 350 13.23 11.87 13.70
CA HIS A 350 12.95 11.65 15.10
C HIS A 350 11.48 11.26 15.21
N PHE A 351 11.22 10.02 15.60
CA PHE A 351 9.86 9.50 15.72
C PHE A 351 9.16 10.11 16.93
N SER A 352 7.88 10.47 16.74
CA SER A 352 7.01 10.86 17.85
C SER A 352 6.83 9.72 18.85
N ALA A 353 6.18 9.99 19.99
CA ALA A 353 5.77 8.94 20.94
C ALA A 353 5.01 7.80 20.24
N LEU A 354 4.06 8.15 19.37
CA LEU A 354 3.30 7.19 18.58
C LEU A 354 4.18 6.49 17.54
N GLY A 355 4.94 7.26 16.76
CA GLY A 355 5.85 6.73 15.74
C GLY A 355 6.84 5.72 16.29
N SER A 356 7.33 5.96 17.51
CA SER A 356 8.29 5.08 18.17
C SER A 356 7.69 3.71 18.52
N ARG A 357 6.38 3.63 18.78
CA ARG A 357 5.69 2.33 18.96
C ARG A 357 5.38 1.70 17.62
N LEU A 358 4.91 2.52 16.69
CA LEU A 358 4.57 2.08 15.35
C LEU A 358 5.77 1.47 14.61
N ILE A 359 6.98 2.00 14.78
CA ILE A 359 8.20 1.43 14.17
C ILE A 359 8.82 0.31 15.01
N GLY A 360 8.31 0.06 16.22
CA GLY A 360 8.81 -0.96 17.15
C GLY A 360 10.08 -0.57 17.91
N LEU A 361 10.38 0.73 18.03
CA LEU A 361 11.50 1.24 18.83
C LEU A 361 11.24 1.05 20.34
N TYR A 362 9.99 1.24 20.77
CA TYR A 362 9.51 0.95 22.12
C TYR A 362 8.30 -0.01 22.06
N PRO A 363 8.08 -0.82 23.11
CA PRO A 363 6.90 -1.69 23.20
C PRO A 363 5.58 -0.90 23.35
N TRP A 364 4.47 -1.59 23.07
CA TRP A 364 3.08 -1.14 23.22
C TRP A 364 2.51 -1.36 24.61
#